data_AF-A0A973X9E3-F1
#
_entry.id   AF-A0A973X9E3-F1
#
_cell.length_a   1.000
_cell.length_b   1.000
_cell.length_c   1.000
_cell.angle_alpha   90.00
_cell.angle_beta   90.00
_cell.angle_gamma   90.00
#
_symmetry.space_group_name_H-M   'P 1'
#
loop_
_entity.id
_entity.type
_entity.pdbx_description
1 polymer ?
#
loop_
_entity_poly.entity_id
_entity_poly.type
_entity_poly.pdbx_seq_one_letter_code
_entity_poly.pdbx_strand_id
1 'polypeptide(L)'
;MLGHRGKLRKVEAALDDQALVFQLLCLRLAVILCHAKRDPDLVGMELKRPAAGDSVIQLSCRSGWAESFPQSAHLLREEELAWEKTPWTLEVRGL
;
A
#
# COMPACT_ATOMS: atom_id res chain seq x y z
N MET A 1 0.08 9.50 15.03
CA MET A 1 -1.01 10.25 14.38
C MET A 1 -1.99 9.24 13.76
N LEU A 2 -2.96 8.72 14.52
CA LEU A 2 -4.00 7.80 14.02
C LEU A 2 -5.24 8.63 13.66
N GLY A 3 -5.37 9.06 12.40
CA GLY A 3 -6.43 10.00 12.01
C GLY A 3 -6.67 10.16 10.51
N HIS A 4 -6.31 9.17 9.69
CA HIS A 4 -6.54 9.24 8.23
C HIS A 4 -7.41 8.10 7.68
N ARG A 5 -8.12 7.35 8.53
CA ARG A 5 -9.10 6.31 8.12
C ARG A 5 -10.33 6.85 7.37
N GLY A 6 -10.36 8.14 6.99
CA GLY A 6 -11.54 8.81 6.41
C GLY A 6 -11.34 9.49 5.06
N LYS A 7 -10.19 9.34 4.38
CA LYS A 7 -9.90 10.11 3.15
C LYS A 7 -10.09 9.37 1.83
N LEU A 8 -10.01 8.03 1.79
CA LEU A 8 -10.25 7.29 0.55
C LEU A 8 -11.69 7.49 0.02
N ARG A 9 -12.69 7.57 0.92
CA ARG A 9 -14.08 7.89 0.52
C ARG A 9 -14.25 9.25 -0.16
N LYS A 10 -13.45 10.26 0.22
CA LYS A 10 -13.52 11.59 -0.41
C LYS A 10 -12.90 11.61 -1.81
N VAL A 11 -12.10 10.60 -2.14
CA VAL A 11 -11.36 10.50 -3.41
C VAL A 11 -11.95 9.38 -4.28
N GLU A 12 -13.01 8.69 -3.84
CA GLU A 12 -13.67 7.60 -4.61
C GLU A 12 -14.02 8.01 -6.04
N ALA A 13 -14.52 9.23 -6.26
CA ALA A 13 -14.83 9.73 -7.60
C ALA A 13 -13.60 9.92 -8.51
N ALA A 14 -12.40 10.02 -7.92
CA ALA A 14 -11.13 10.11 -8.64
C ALA A 14 -10.40 8.75 -8.74
N LEU A 15 -10.92 7.70 -8.09
CA LEU A 15 -10.40 6.33 -8.22
C LEU A 15 -10.85 5.64 -9.53
N ASP A 16 -11.56 6.36 -10.39
CA ASP A 16 -11.85 5.97 -11.79
C ASP A 16 -10.62 6.16 -12.69
N ASP A 17 -9.72 7.10 -12.33
CA ASP A 17 -8.44 7.28 -13.01
C ASP A 17 -7.38 6.35 -12.42
N GLN A 18 -7.08 5.29 -13.16
CA GLN A 18 -6.07 4.31 -12.83
C GLN A 18 -4.67 4.91 -12.57
N ALA A 19 -4.27 5.95 -13.31
CA ALA A 19 -2.96 6.56 -13.13
C ALA A 19 -2.88 7.30 -11.78
N LEU A 20 -3.94 8.01 -11.42
CA LEU A 20 -4.04 8.70 -10.14
C LEU A 20 -4.03 7.72 -8.97
N VAL A 21 -4.72 6.58 -9.11
CA VAL A 21 -4.73 5.51 -8.11
C VAL A 21 -3.32 5.02 -7.82
N PHE A 22 -2.53 4.73 -8.85
CA PHE A 22 -1.14 4.29 -8.67
C PHE A 22 -0.26 5.36 -8.04
N GLN A 23 -0.39 6.61 -8.46
CA GLN A 23 0.36 7.72 -7.86
C GLN A 23 0.03 7.88 -6.37
N LEU A 24 -1.26 7.82 -6.02
CA LEU A 24 -1.72 7.90 -4.64
C LEU A 24 -1.22 6.72 -3.82
N LEU A 25 -1.31 5.50 -4.35
CA LEU A 25 -0.80 4.30 -3.68
C LEU A 25 0.71 4.42 -3.44
N CYS A 26 1.49 4.76 -4.47
CA CYS A 26 2.93 4.92 -4.35
C CYS A 26 3.30 5.98 -3.30
N LEU A 27 2.57 7.10 -3.26
CA LEU A 27 2.76 8.14 -2.25
C LEU A 27 2.45 7.64 -0.84
N ARG A 28 1.35 6.91 -0.64
CA ARG A 28 0.98 6.33 0.67
C ARG A 28 2.01 5.32 1.14
N LEU A 29 2.44 4.43 0.25
CA LEU A 29 3.50 3.45 0.52
C LEU A 29 4.81 4.15 0.89
N ALA A 30 5.22 5.17 0.14
CA ALA A 30 6.42 5.94 0.44
C ALA A 30 6.38 6.56 1.85
N VAL A 31 5.24 7.12 2.26
CA VAL A 31 5.08 7.67 3.62
C VAL A 31 5.17 6.60 4.69
N ILE A 32 4.58 5.42 4.48
CA ILE A 32 4.64 4.27 5.41
C ILE A 32 6.07 3.74 5.54
N LEU A 33 6.78 3.63 4.42
CA LEU A 33 8.14 3.11 4.36
C LEU A 33 9.17 4.11 4.89
N CYS A 34 8.94 5.42 4.70
CA CYS A 34 9.83 6.49 5.15
C CYS A 34 9.53 7.00 6.58
N HIS A 35 8.70 6.30 7.37
CA HIS A 35 8.13 6.79 8.64
C HIS A 35 9.16 7.16 9.73
N ALA A 36 10.45 6.85 9.58
CA ALA A 36 11.45 7.07 10.64
C ALA A 36 12.77 7.76 10.21
N LYS A 37 12.82 8.48 9.08
CA LYS A 37 14.08 8.99 8.50
C LYS A 37 15.18 7.92 8.35
N ARG A 38 14.82 6.64 8.42
CA ARG A 38 15.68 5.53 8.01
C ARG A 38 15.47 5.33 6.53
N ASP A 39 16.56 5.04 5.83
CA ASP A 39 16.47 4.57 4.46
C ASP A 39 15.53 3.35 4.43
N PRO A 40 14.43 3.42 3.64
CA PRO A 40 13.53 2.30 3.51
C PRO A 40 14.30 1.16 2.84
N ASP A 41 14.33 0.00 3.49
CA ASP A 41 14.88 -1.19 2.87
C ASP A 41 13.85 -1.75 1.88
N LEU A 42 14.04 -1.37 0.62
CA LEU A 42 13.24 -1.81 -0.53
C LEU A 42 13.76 -3.12 -1.13
N VAL A 43 14.80 -3.75 -0.56
CA VAL A 43 15.41 -4.94 -1.16
C VAL A 43 14.40 -6.09 -1.14
N GLY A 44 14.03 -6.55 -2.33
CA GLY A 44 13.02 -7.61 -2.52
C GLY A 44 11.58 -7.14 -2.32
N MET A 45 11.31 -5.83 -2.30
CA MET A 45 9.96 -5.30 -2.45
C MET A 45 9.62 -5.11 -3.93
N GLU A 46 8.45 -5.60 -4.34
CA GLU A 46 8.00 -5.50 -5.72
C GLU A 46 6.51 -5.16 -5.78
N LEU A 47 6.16 -4.13 -6.55
CA LEU A 47 4.77 -3.76 -6.82
C LEU A 47 4.39 -4.23 -8.22
N LYS A 48 3.40 -5.10 -8.32
CA LYS A 48 2.91 -5.66 -9.59
C LYS A 48 1.40 -5.48 -9.69
N ARG A 49 0.93 -5.34 -10.94
CA ARG A 49 -0.48 -5.47 -11.29
C ARG A 49 -0.69 -6.78 -12.02
N PRO A 50 -1.44 -7.75 -11.47
CA PRO A 50 -1.75 -8.98 -12.18
C PRO A 50 -2.61 -8.68 -13.41
N ALA A 51 -2.32 -9.33 -14.53
CA ALA A 51 -3.08 -9.15 -15.77
C ALA A 51 -4.54 -9.62 -15.68
N ALA A 52 -4.89 -10.42 -14.65
CA ALA A 52 -6.20 -11.01 -14.46
C ALA A 52 -7.14 -10.17 -13.56
N GLY A 53 -6.66 -9.09 -12.96
CA GLY A 53 -7.46 -8.22 -12.09
C GLY A 53 -7.20 -6.76 -12.42
N ASP A 54 -8.13 -6.13 -13.15
CA ASP A 54 -7.94 -4.75 -13.60
C ASP A 54 -7.72 -3.76 -12.44
N SER A 55 -8.30 -4.05 -11.28
CA SER A 55 -8.22 -3.22 -10.08
C SER A 55 -7.42 -3.85 -8.93
N VAL A 56 -6.61 -4.88 -9.18
CA VAL A 56 -5.81 -5.54 -8.15
C VAL A 56 -4.35 -5.09 -8.24
N ILE A 57 -3.76 -4.77 -7.09
CA ILE A 57 -2.37 -4.36 -6.97
C ILE A 57 -1.71 -5.24 -5.92
N GLN A 58 -0.61 -5.89 -6.30
CA GLN A 58 0.14 -6.78 -5.42
C GLN A 58 1.45 -6.13 -5.01
N LEU A 59 1.63 -5.96 -3.70
CA LEU A 59 2.92 -5.62 -3.11
C LEU A 59 3.53 -6.89 -2.51
N SER A 60 4.65 -7.35 -3.06
CA SER A 60 5.39 -8.48 -2.52
C SER A 60 6.57 -7.97 -1.69
N CYS A 61 6.77 -8.55 -0.52
CA CYS A 61 7.91 -8.31 0.37
C CYS A 61 8.75 -9.59 0.49
N ARG A 62 10.05 -9.43 0.72
CA ARG A 62 10.91 -10.58 1.06
C ARG A 62 10.51 -11.19 2.41
N SER A 63 10.82 -12.47 2.60
CA SER A 63 10.69 -13.12 3.90
C SER A 63 11.51 -12.40 4.97
N GLY A 64 10.96 -12.28 6.19
CA GLY A 64 11.60 -11.58 7.31
C GLY A 64 11.57 -10.05 7.22
N TRP A 65 10.97 -9.45 6.18
CA TRP A 65 10.80 -8.01 6.10
C TRP A 65 9.88 -7.49 7.22
N ALA A 66 8.75 -8.16 7.46
CA ALA A 66 7.82 -7.77 8.51
C ALA A 66 8.41 -7.88 9.92
N GLU A 67 9.31 -8.85 10.14
CA GLU A 67 10.04 -9.00 11.40
C GLU A 67 11.08 -7.89 11.61
N SER A 68 11.71 -7.44 10.52
CA SER A 68 12.69 -6.33 10.54
C SER A 68 12.02 -4.95 10.70
N PHE A 69 10.79 -4.80 10.17
CA PHE A 69 10.03 -3.56 10.16
C PHE A 69 8.58 -3.74 10.66
N PRO A 70 8.37 -4.16 11.92
CA PRO A 70 7.04 -4.54 12.43
C PRO A 70 6.05 -3.38 12.43
N GLN A 71 6.52 -2.14 12.65
CA GLN A 71 5.66 -0.96 12.59
C GLN A 71 5.18 -0.68 11.15
N SER A 72 6.07 -0.72 10.16
CA SER A 72 5.69 -0.53 8.76
C SER A 72 4.82 -1.68 8.26
N ALA A 73 5.10 -2.92 8.69
CA ALA A 73 4.25 -4.08 8.41
C ALA A 73 2.82 -3.94 8.96
N HIS A 74 2.68 -3.42 10.17
CA HIS A 74 1.35 -3.13 10.72
C HIS A 74 0.61 -2.07 9.90
N LEU A 75 1.29 -0.97 9.55
CA LEU A 75 0.72 0.10 8.73
C LEU A 75 0.32 -0.39 7.32
N LEU A 76 1.12 -1.27 6.70
CA LEU A 76 0.79 -1.87 5.40
C LEU A 76 -0.49 -2.74 5.46
N ARG A 77 -0.67 -3.53 6.54
CA ARG A 77 -1.91 -4.29 6.77
C ARG A 77 -3.12 -3.38 6.95
N GLU A 78 -2.97 -2.28 7.69
CA GLU A 78 -4.05 -1.29 7.79
C GLU A 78 -4.39 -0.67 6.44
N GLU A 79 -3.39 -0.52 5.57
CA GLU A 79 -3.56 0.04 4.25
C GLU A 79 -4.27 -0.92 3.31
N GLU A 80 -3.90 -2.20 3.29
CA GLU A 80 -4.64 -3.28 2.61
C GLU A 80 -6.15 -3.24 2.96
N LEU A 81 -6.48 -3.21 4.26
CA LEU A 81 -7.87 -3.11 4.75
C LEU A 81 -8.57 -1.79 4.37
N ALA A 82 -7.80 -0.71 4.14
CA ALA A 82 -8.35 0.57 3.70
C ALA A 82 -8.69 0.55 2.21
N TRP A 83 -7.87 -0.12 1.39
CA TRP A 83 -8.09 -0.29 -0.05
C TRP A 83 -9.24 -1.25 -0.34
N GLU A 84 -9.46 -2.30 0.45
CA GLU A 84 -10.64 -3.19 0.32
C GLU A 84 -12.00 -2.46 0.34
N LYS A 85 -12.05 -1.24 0.91
CA LYS A 85 -13.26 -0.40 0.94
C LYS A 85 -13.43 0.47 -0.31
N THR A 86 -12.58 0.28 -1.31
CA THR A 86 -12.57 1.01 -2.57
C THR A 86 -12.72 0.04 -3.75
N PRO A 87 -12.91 0.54 -4.99
CA PRO A 87 -12.92 -0.32 -6.17
C PRO A 87 -11.58 -1.04 -6.46
N TRP A 88 -10.50 -0.65 -5.77
CA TRP A 88 -9.16 -1.18 -5.95
C TRP A 88 -8.74 -2.01 -4.75
N THR A 89 -8.17 -3.19 -5.00
CA THR A 89 -7.66 -4.08 -3.95
C THR A 89 -6.15 -4.00 -3.92
N LEU A 90 -5.59 -3.71 -2.73
CA LEU A 90 -4.16 -3.88 -2.47
C LEU A 90 -3.96 -5.21 -1.74
N GLU A 91 -3.22 -6.13 -2.33
CA GLU A 91 -2.81 -7.38 -1.69
C GLU A 91 -1.35 -7.28 -1.28
N VAL A 92 -1.04 -7.53 0.00
CA VAL A 92 0.35 -7.54 0.46
C VAL A 92 0.83 -8.96 0.77
N ARG A 93 1.83 -9.43 0.03
CA ARG A 93 2.41 -10.77 0.16
C ARG A 93 3.72 -10.73 0.94
N GLY A 94 3.94 -11.71 1.80
CA GLY A 94 5.18 -11.82 2.58
C GLY A 94 5.22 -10.96 3.85
N LEU A 95 4.05 -10.55 4.37
CA LEU A 95 3.90 -9.89 5.67
C LEU A 95 3.50 -10.86 6.79
#